data_AF-A0A0C3A1G0-F1
#
_entry.id   AF-A0A0C3A1G0-F1
#
_cell.length_a   1.000
_cell.length_b   1.000
_cell.length_c   1.000
_cell.angle_alpha   90.00
_cell.angle_beta   90.00
_cell.angle_gamma   90.00
#
_symmetry.space_group_name_H-M   'P 1'
#
loop_
_entity.id
_entity.type
_entity.pdbx_description
1 polymer ?
#
loop_
_entity_poly.entity_id
_entity_poly.type
_entity_poly.pdbx_seq_one_letter_code
_entity_poly.pdbx_strand_id
1 'polypeptide(L)'
;MCGFYFFSGVFAFSLIYSLKEHPSKLLLIGGIFFGLSHIVQIIHPMTTAFIQRYVLYIDMMFLFLTILTFVAWIDIQGYSKRYKTSFLWIGHSTYSIYLWHFPIQILILFIFDYFHLNRDIFNSEVVFILWISFMIVIGRLSYQWIEKPLQTKIRQKFKR
;
A
#
# COMPACT_ATOMS: atom_id res chain seq x y z
N MET A 1 12.25 9.98 -3.47
CA MET A 1 10.92 9.42 -3.11
C MET A 1 10.77 9.14 -1.64
N CYS A 2 11.69 8.41 -1.01
CA CYS A 2 11.54 7.99 0.39
C CYS A 2 11.37 9.17 1.37
N GLY A 3 12.18 10.23 1.23
CA GLY A 3 12.04 11.43 2.07
C GLY A 3 10.67 12.12 1.93
N PHE A 4 10.12 12.18 0.71
CA PHE A 4 8.82 12.79 0.46
C PHE A 4 7.67 12.07 1.18
N TYR A 5 7.60 10.74 1.05
CA TYR A 5 6.61 9.93 1.75
C TYR A 5 6.82 9.92 3.27
N PHE A 6 8.08 10.00 3.71
CA PHE A 6 8.40 10.12 5.13
C PHE A 6 7.86 11.44 5.72
N PHE A 7 8.19 12.59 5.11
CA PHE A 7 7.75 13.89 5.62
C PHE A 7 6.23 14.09 5.50
N SER A 8 5.61 13.65 4.40
CA SER A 8 4.14 13.68 4.26
C SER A 8 3.45 12.76 5.28
N GLY A 9 4.05 11.62 5.61
CA GLY A 9 3.57 10.74 6.68
C GLY A 9 3.66 11.39 8.07
N VAL A 10 4.77 12.05 8.39
CA VAL A 10 4.93 12.81 9.65
C VAL A 10 3.92 13.96 9.72
N PHE A 11 3.71 14.66 8.61
CA PHE A 11 2.70 15.72 8.52
C PHE A 11 1.29 15.16 8.76
N ALA A 12 0.91 14.08 8.08
CA ALA A 12 -0.37 13.41 8.30
C ALA A 12 -0.55 12.96 9.75
N PHE A 13 0.48 12.36 10.36
CA PHE A 13 0.44 11.95 11.76
C PHE A 13 0.20 13.13 12.70
N SER A 14 0.93 14.23 12.52
CA SER A 14 0.76 15.45 13.31
C SER A 14 -0.65 16.03 13.17
N LEU A 15 -1.18 16.05 11.94
CA LEU A 15 -2.53 16.52 11.63
C LEU A 15 -3.61 15.64 12.25
N ILE A 16 -3.49 14.32 12.13
CA ILE A 16 -4.40 13.33 12.75
C ILE A 16 -4.38 13.45 14.27
N TYR A 17 -3.19 13.55 14.86
CA TYR A 17 -3.03 13.67 16.31
C TYR A 17 -3.67 14.95 16.84
N SER A 18 -3.47 16.08 16.15
CA SER A 18 -4.01 17.39 16.53
C SER A 18 -5.53 17.47 16.42
N LEU A 19 -6.14 16.69 15.52
CA LEU A 19 -7.58 16.72 15.24
C LEU A 19 -8.33 15.48 15.73
N LYS A 20 -7.71 14.67 16.59
CA LYS A 20 -8.27 13.42 17.10
C LYS A 20 -9.63 13.63 17.80
N GLU A 21 -9.77 14.72 18.55
CA GLU A 21 -11.01 15.10 19.26
C GLU A 21 -12.11 15.65 18.33
N HIS A 22 -11.78 15.90 17.06
CA HIS A 22 -12.69 16.48 16.07
C HIS A 22 -12.67 15.68 14.75
N PRO A 23 -13.14 14.43 14.74
CA PRO A 23 -13.02 13.54 13.58
C PRO A 23 -13.72 14.08 12.32
N SER A 24 -14.81 14.84 12.43
CA SER A 24 -15.47 15.45 11.27
C SER A 24 -14.56 16.40 10.49
N LYS A 25 -13.61 17.08 11.17
CA LYS A 25 -12.62 17.94 10.51
C LYS A 25 -11.60 17.14 9.70
N LEU A 26 -11.25 15.93 10.15
CA LEU A 26 -10.36 15.04 9.40
C LEU A 26 -10.98 14.60 8.07
N LEU A 27 -12.27 14.28 8.07
CA LEU A 27 -12.99 13.95 6.84
C LEU A 27 -13.04 15.13 5.87
N LEU A 28 -13.31 16.34 6.39
CA LEU A 28 -13.32 17.55 5.58
C LEU A 28 -11.94 17.84 4.95
N ILE A 29 -10.86 17.71 5.72
CA ILE A 29 -9.49 17.88 5.21
C ILE A 29 -9.13 16.81 4.18
N GLY A 30 -9.51 15.55 4.42
CA GLY A 30 -9.36 14.49 3.43
C GLY A 30 -10.12 14.79 2.13
N GLY A 31 -11.34 15.30 2.22
CA GLY A 31 -12.13 15.74 1.07
C GLY A 31 -11.48 16.90 0.31
N ILE A 32 -10.84 17.85 1.00
CA ILE A 32 -10.06 18.93 0.38
C ILE A 32 -8.86 18.35 -0.38
N PHE A 33 -8.09 17.43 0.22
CA PHE A 33 -6.98 16.78 -0.47
C PHE A 33 -7.44 16.01 -1.70
N PHE A 34 -8.57 15.31 -1.61
CA PHE A 34 -9.16 14.61 -2.75
C PHE A 34 -9.59 15.56 -3.88
N GLY A 35 -10.19 16.70 -3.53
CA GLY A 35 -10.51 17.75 -4.49
C GLY A 35 -9.25 18.31 -5.17
N LEU A 36 -8.18 18.55 -4.39
CA LEU A 36 -6.90 19.01 -4.91
C LEU A 36 -6.26 17.99 -5.86
N SER A 37 -6.30 16.68 -5.57
CA SER A 37 -5.81 15.67 -6.52
C SER A 37 -6.53 15.73 -7.86
N HIS A 38 -7.86 15.90 -7.87
CA HIS A 38 -8.61 16.02 -9.12
C HIS A 38 -8.25 17.28 -9.91
N ILE A 39 -8.03 18.42 -9.23
CA ILE A 39 -7.57 19.65 -9.88
C ILE A 39 -6.20 19.43 -10.53
N VAL A 40 -5.28 18.75 -9.83
CA VAL A 40 -3.94 18.42 -10.33
C VAL A 40 -4.01 17.54 -11.58
N GLN A 41 -4.92 16.56 -11.62
CA GLN A 41 -5.15 15.71 -12.79
C GLN A 41 -5.69 16.46 -14.01
N ILE A 42 -6.54 17.48 -13.82
CA ILE A 42 -7.03 18.32 -14.91
C ILE A 42 -5.91 19.17 -15.52
N ILE A 43 -4.98 19.64 -14.67
CA ILE A 43 -3.84 20.46 -15.10
C ILE A 43 -2.75 19.59 -15.75
N HIS A 44 -2.59 18.34 -15.34
CA HIS A 44 -1.56 17.41 -15.83
C HIS A 44 -1.39 17.40 -17.38
N PRO A 45 -2.43 17.18 -18.20
CA PRO A 45 -2.29 17.16 -19.65
C PRO A 45 -1.95 18.52 -20.27
N MET A 46 -2.16 19.63 -19.56
CA MET A 46 -1.89 20.99 -20.04
C MET A 46 -0.45 21.45 -19.80
N THR A 47 0.38 20.60 -19.17
CA THR A 47 1.76 20.95 -18.78
C THR A 47 2.81 20.33 -19.70
N THR A 48 4.00 20.96 -19.74
CA THR A 48 5.17 20.42 -20.47
C THR A 48 5.68 19.12 -19.82
N ALA A 49 6.35 18.27 -20.60
CA ALA A 49 6.84 16.96 -20.14
C ALA A 49 7.71 17.02 -18.87
N PHE A 50 8.50 18.09 -18.69
CA PHE A 50 9.29 18.30 -17.46
C PHE A 50 8.41 18.56 -16.24
N ILE A 51 7.35 19.37 -16.39
CA ILE A 51 6.44 19.76 -15.31
C ILE A 51 5.51 18.60 -14.94
N GLN A 52 5.09 17.78 -15.91
CA GLN A 52 4.22 16.61 -15.70
C GLN A 52 4.74 15.68 -14.59
N ARG A 53 6.05 15.45 -14.53
CA ARG A 53 6.65 14.58 -13.51
C ARG A 53 6.45 15.13 -12.09
N TYR A 54 6.56 16.45 -11.90
CA TYR A 54 6.32 17.08 -10.60
C TYR A 54 4.83 17.09 -10.23
N VAL A 55 3.97 17.37 -11.21
CA VAL A 55 2.50 17.32 -11.06
C VAL A 55 2.05 15.93 -10.59
N LEU A 56 2.61 14.86 -11.15
CA LEU A 56 2.31 13.49 -10.74
C LEU A 56 2.72 13.20 -9.29
N TYR A 57 3.88 13.69 -8.82
CA TYR A 57 4.26 13.50 -7.41
C TYR A 57 3.35 14.25 -6.44
N ILE A 58 2.91 15.45 -6.83
CA ILE A 58 1.97 16.25 -6.05
C ILE A 58 0.61 15.53 -5.96
N ASP A 59 0.13 14.97 -7.06
CA ASP A 59 -1.11 14.17 -7.09
C ASP A 59 -1.03 12.97 -6.13
N MET A 60 0.05 12.19 -6.24
CA MET A 60 0.30 11.03 -5.38
C MET A 60 0.34 11.41 -3.89
N MET A 61 0.84 12.59 -3.56
CA MET A 61 0.84 13.11 -2.18
C MET A 61 -0.57 13.37 -1.68
N PHE A 62 -1.39 14.06 -2.45
CA PHE A 62 -2.75 14.40 -2.06
C PHE A 62 -3.61 13.14 -1.92
N LEU A 63 -3.47 12.18 -2.82
CA LEU A 63 -4.12 10.87 -2.71
C LEU A 63 -3.67 10.12 -1.46
N PHE A 64 -2.36 10.10 -1.18
CA PHE A 64 -1.83 9.47 0.03
C PHE A 64 -2.40 10.11 1.31
N LEU A 65 -2.43 11.44 1.40
CA LEU A 65 -2.99 12.17 2.54
C LEU A 65 -4.50 11.95 2.69
N THR A 66 -5.23 11.87 1.57
CA THR A 66 -6.66 11.54 1.55
C THR A 66 -6.91 10.17 2.16
N ILE A 67 -6.17 9.15 1.71
CA ILE A 67 -6.31 7.78 2.23
C ILE A 67 -5.99 7.74 3.72
N LEU A 68 -4.90 8.38 4.17
CA LEU A 68 -4.52 8.38 5.58
C LEU A 68 -5.56 9.05 6.48
N THR A 69 -6.05 10.23 6.09
CA THR A 69 -7.07 10.96 6.87
C THR A 69 -8.40 10.21 6.91
N PHE A 70 -8.79 9.56 5.81
CA PHE A 70 -9.98 8.73 5.76
C PHE A 70 -9.86 7.46 6.63
N VAL A 71 -8.75 6.74 6.53
CA VAL A 71 -8.49 5.56 7.37
C VAL A 71 -8.42 5.95 8.86
N ALA A 72 -7.78 7.07 9.19
CA ALA A 72 -7.71 7.58 10.56
C ALA A 72 -9.10 7.94 11.10
N TRP A 73 -9.95 8.55 10.27
CA TRP A 73 -11.34 8.83 10.63
C TRP A 73 -12.12 7.54 10.96
N ILE A 74 -12.00 6.50 10.13
CA ILE A 74 -12.61 5.19 10.40
C ILE A 74 -12.13 4.59 11.72
N ASP A 75 -10.82 4.69 12.01
CA ASP A 75 -10.23 4.16 13.23
C ASP A 75 -10.69 4.90 14.49
N ILE A 76 -10.72 6.25 14.45
CA ILE A 76 -11.16 7.09 15.57
C ILE A 76 -12.64 6.86 15.92
N GLN A 77 -13.50 6.66 14.91
CA GLN A 77 -14.92 6.37 15.12
C GLN A 77 -15.18 4.98 15.74
N GLY A 78 -14.14 4.17 15.94
CA GLY A 78 -14.25 2.85 16.56
C GLY A 78 -14.81 1.77 15.63
N TYR A 79 -15.14 2.09 14.37
CA TYR A 79 -15.54 1.11 13.36
C TYR A 79 -14.45 0.07 13.12
N SER A 80 -13.18 0.44 13.31
CA SER A 80 -12.06 -0.49 13.16
C SER A 80 -12.11 -1.63 14.18
N LYS A 81 -12.61 -1.44 15.41
CA LYS A 81 -12.63 -2.47 16.46
C LYS A 81 -13.40 -3.73 16.04
N ARG A 82 -14.49 -3.57 15.27
CA ARG A 82 -15.31 -4.69 14.77
C ARG A 82 -14.58 -5.54 13.73
N TYR A 83 -13.71 -4.93 12.93
CA TYR A 83 -13.05 -5.58 11.79
C TYR A 83 -11.54 -5.77 11.98
N LYS A 84 -10.98 -5.27 13.09
CA LYS A 84 -9.54 -5.25 13.38
C LYS A 84 -8.92 -6.64 13.24
N THR A 85 -9.60 -7.67 13.74
CA THR A 85 -9.13 -9.07 13.67
C THR A 85 -9.27 -9.67 12.27
N SER A 86 -10.30 -9.29 11.53
CA SER A 86 -10.60 -9.84 10.19
C SER A 86 -9.69 -9.30 9.09
N PHE A 87 -9.14 -8.09 9.24
CA PHE A 87 -8.21 -7.51 8.25
C PHE A 87 -6.74 -7.51 8.70
N LEU A 88 -6.45 -7.82 9.97
CA LEU A 88 -5.08 -7.85 10.50
C LEU A 88 -4.15 -8.76 9.68
N TRP A 89 -4.70 -9.88 9.20
CA TRP A 89 -3.93 -10.88 8.45
C TRP A 89 -3.42 -10.34 7.12
N ILE A 90 -4.12 -9.38 6.49
CA ILE A 90 -3.69 -8.75 5.24
C ILE A 90 -2.42 -7.95 5.52
N GLY A 91 -2.47 -7.07 6.52
CA GLY A 91 -1.32 -6.25 6.91
C GLY A 91 -0.11 -7.07 7.36
N HIS A 92 -0.33 -8.23 7.97
CA HIS A 92 0.77 -9.15 8.33
C HIS A 92 1.41 -9.82 7.10
N SER A 93 0.64 -9.99 6.02
CA SER A 93 1.12 -10.70 4.83
C SER A 93 1.76 -9.77 3.81
N THR A 94 1.56 -8.45 3.87
CA THR A 94 2.09 -7.48 2.90
C THR A 94 3.62 -7.54 2.76
N TYR A 95 4.34 -7.66 3.87
CA TYR A 95 5.80 -7.79 3.84
C TYR A 95 6.25 -9.09 3.17
N SER A 96 5.62 -10.21 3.55
CA SER A 96 5.89 -11.51 2.92
C SER A 96 5.56 -11.50 1.42
N ILE A 97 4.44 -10.91 1.00
CA ILE A 97 4.10 -10.74 -0.43
C ILE A 97 5.18 -9.93 -1.15
N TYR A 98 5.60 -8.80 -0.56
CA TYR A 98 6.66 -7.97 -1.12
C TYR A 98 7.97 -8.75 -1.32
N LEU A 99 8.34 -9.61 -0.37
CA LEU A 99 9.55 -10.41 -0.46
C LEU A 99 9.48 -11.49 -1.56
N TRP A 100 8.32 -12.14 -1.72
CA TRP A 100 8.16 -13.28 -2.62
C TRP A 100 7.76 -12.93 -4.05
N HIS A 101 7.03 -11.83 -4.28
CA HIS A 101 6.48 -11.55 -5.62
C HIS A 101 7.57 -11.42 -6.68
N PHE A 102 8.67 -10.74 -6.37
CA PHE A 102 9.73 -10.47 -7.33
C PHE A 102 10.56 -11.73 -7.68
N PRO A 103 11.06 -12.52 -6.72
CA PRO A 103 11.72 -13.79 -7.03
C PRO A 103 10.85 -14.76 -7.83
N ILE A 104 9.57 -14.89 -7.45
CA ILE A 104 8.66 -15.81 -8.14
C ILE A 104 8.36 -15.32 -9.55
N GLN A 105 8.16 -14.01 -9.74
CA GLN A 105 7.94 -13.44 -11.06
C GLN A 105 9.13 -13.71 -11.99
N ILE A 106 10.36 -13.52 -11.49
CA ILE A 106 11.57 -13.85 -12.23
C ILE A 106 11.64 -15.34 -12.56
N LEU A 107 11.37 -16.21 -11.60
CA LEU A 107 11.37 -17.66 -11.81
C LEU A 107 10.38 -18.08 -12.91
N ILE A 108 9.17 -17.53 -12.89
CA ILE A 108 8.15 -17.81 -13.92
C ILE A 108 8.63 -17.35 -15.30
N LEU A 109 9.22 -16.16 -15.42
CA LEU A 109 9.74 -15.67 -16.68
C LEU A 109 10.87 -16.57 -17.21
N PHE A 110 11.77 -17.03 -16.34
CA PHE A 110 12.81 -18.00 -16.72
C PHE A 110 12.24 -19.33 -17.19
N ILE A 111 11.20 -19.85 -16.53
CA ILE A 111 10.52 -21.08 -16.96
C ILE A 111 9.93 -20.90 -18.36
N PHE A 112 9.23 -19.78 -18.60
CA PHE A 112 8.65 -19.48 -19.90
C PHE A 112 9.71 -19.40 -21.00
N ASP A 113 10.84 -18.76 -20.71
CA ASP A 113 11.95 -18.67 -21.67
C ASP A 113 12.59 -20.00 -21.95
N TYR A 114 12.81 -20.81 -20.91
CA TYR A 114 13.41 -22.13 -21.04
C TYR A 114 12.57 -23.08 -21.90
N PHE A 115 11.24 -23.01 -21.79
CA PHE A 115 10.31 -23.81 -22.59
C PHE A 115 9.85 -23.13 -23.88
N HIS A 116 10.40 -21.96 -24.23
CA HIS A 116 9.99 -21.16 -25.39
C HIS A 116 8.47 -20.89 -25.45
N LEU A 117 7.85 -20.69 -24.29
CA LEU A 117 6.42 -20.40 -24.18
C LEU A 117 6.12 -18.94 -24.53
N ASN A 118 4.97 -18.71 -25.17
CA ASN A 118 4.51 -17.35 -25.45
C ASN A 118 4.12 -16.63 -24.14
N ARG A 119 4.60 -15.39 -23.98
CA ARG A 119 4.35 -14.52 -22.83
C ARG A 119 3.04 -13.73 -22.93
N ASP A 120 2.34 -13.79 -24.07
CA ASP A 120 1.06 -13.09 -24.28
C ASP A 120 -0.02 -13.45 -23.25
N ILE A 121 0.08 -14.63 -22.63
CA ILE A 121 -0.82 -15.07 -21.58
C ILE A 121 -0.84 -14.11 -20.38
N PHE A 122 0.27 -13.40 -20.11
CA PHE A 122 0.37 -12.43 -19.02
C PHE A 122 -0.42 -11.14 -19.27
N ASN A 123 -0.86 -10.88 -20.50
CA ASN A 123 -1.74 -9.75 -20.82
C ASN A 123 -3.21 -10.02 -20.47
N SER A 124 -3.55 -11.25 -20.06
CA SER A 124 -4.90 -11.62 -19.67
C SER A 124 -5.25 -11.11 -18.27
N GLU A 125 -6.41 -10.45 -18.14
CA GLU A 125 -6.99 -10.04 -16.85
C GLU A 125 -7.15 -11.22 -15.88
N VAL A 126 -7.47 -12.40 -16.41
CA VAL A 126 -7.62 -13.63 -15.61
C VAL A 126 -6.29 -14.02 -14.97
N VAL A 127 -5.19 -13.94 -15.73
CA VAL A 127 -3.85 -14.26 -15.21
C VAL A 127 -3.43 -13.26 -14.13
N PHE A 128 -3.79 -11.99 -14.27
CA PHE A 128 -3.55 -10.99 -13.25
C PHE A 128 -4.29 -11.28 -11.93
N ILE A 129 -5.57 -11.64 -11.99
CA ILE A 129 -6.37 -12.00 -10.80
C ILE A 129 -5.81 -13.27 -10.15
N LEU A 130 -5.43 -14.27 -10.95
CA LEU A 130 -4.79 -15.50 -10.48
C LEU A 130 -3.45 -15.20 -9.81
N TRP A 131 -2.64 -14.32 -10.40
CA TRP A 131 -1.36 -13.88 -9.83
C TRP A 131 -1.54 -13.21 -8.47
N ILE A 132 -2.46 -12.26 -8.34
CA ILE A 132 -2.76 -11.60 -7.06
C ILE A 132 -3.19 -12.64 -6.02
N SER A 133 -4.14 -13.50 -6.38
CA SER A 133 -4.66 -14.54 -5.48
C SER A 133 -3.54 -15.49 -5.02
N PHE A 134 -2.70 -15.93 -5.96
CA PHE A 134 -1.55 -16.77 -5.69
C PHE A 134 -0.55 -16.08 -4.75
N MET A 135 -0.23 -14.81 -4.99
CA MET A 135 0.67 -14.04 -4.13
C MET A 135 0.13 -13.85 -2.72
N ILE A 136 -1.17 -13.60 -2.56
CA ILE A 136 -1.80 -13.52 -1.23
C ILE A 136 -1.64 -14.83 -0.47
N VAL A 137 -1.86 -15.97 -1.13
CA VAL A 137 -1.71 -17.31 -0.53
C VAL A 137 -0.25 -17.56 -0.14
N ILE A 138 0.70 -17.35 -1.06
CA ILE A 138 2.13 -17.56 -0.79
C ILE A 138 2.62 -16.64 0.34
N GLY A 139 2.26 -15.36 0.29
CA GLY A 139 2.61 -14.41 1.34
C GLY A 139 2.05 -14.82 2.71
N ARG A 140 0.82 -15.36 2.74
CA ARG A 140 0.21 -15.85 3.98
C ARG A 140 0.93 -17.08 4.54
N LEU A 141 1.27 -18.05 3.68
CA LEU A 141 2.00 -19.26 4.08
C LEU A 141 3.40 -18.91 4.59
N SER A 142 4.11 -18.04 3.87
CA SER A 142 5.41 -17.52 4.28
C SER A 142 5.34 -16.85 5.66
N TYR A 143 4.36 -15.97 5.87
CA TYR A 143 4.19 -15.29 7.15
C TYR A 143 3.96 -16.28 8.30
N GLN A 144 3.10 -17.28 8.09
CA GLN A 144 2.73 -18.24 9.13
C GLN A 144 3.87 -19.21 9.50
N TRP A 145 4.63 -19.67 8.51
CA TRP A 145 5.62 -20.74 8.72
C TRP A 145 7.06 -20.27 8.86
N ILE A 146 7.39 -19.09 8.32
CA ILE A 146 8.77 -18.57 8.34
C ILE A 146 8.84 -17.35 9.25
N GLU A 147 8.06 -16.32 8.93
CA GLU A 147 8.20 -15.01 9.57
C GLU A 147 7.79 -15.02 11.04
N LYS A 148 6.58 -15.52 11.34
CA LYS A 148 6.04 -15.55 12.71
C LYS A 148 6.86 -16.41 13.67
N PRO A 149 7.31 -17.63 13.32
CA PRO A 149 8.19 -18.41 14.18
C PRO A 149 9.54 -17.72 14.43
N LEU A 150 10.14 -17.12 13.40
CA LEU A 150 11.41 -16.41 13.52
C LEU A 150 11.29 -15.18 14.42
N GLN A 151 10.25 -14.36 14.24
CA GLN A 151 9.96 -13.22 15.12
C GLN A 151 9.81 -13.65 16.58
N THR A 152 9.15 -14.79 16.83
CA THR A 152 8.97 -15.34 18.18
C THR A 152 10.31 -15.74 18.79
N LYS A 153 11.15 -16.46 18.04
CA LYS A 153 12.50 -16.86 18.47
C LYS A 153 13.39 -15.65 18.79
N ILE A 154 13.38 -14.63 17.92
CA ILE A 154 14.14 -13.39 18.11
C ILE A 154 13.64 -12.66 19.37
N ARG A 155 12.33 -12.46 19.52
CA ARG A 155 11.76 -11.80 20.71
C ARG A 155 12.11 -12.52 22.01
N GLN A 156 12.15 -13.85 22.01
CA GLN A 156 12.58 -14.62 23.18
C GLN A 156 14.07 -14.43 23.47
N LYS A 157 14.92 -14.39 22.44
CA LYS A 157 16.37 -14.19 22.59
C LYS A 157 16.74 -12.81 23.15
N PHE A 158 16.01 -11.76 22.74
CA PHE A 158 16.28 -10.37 23.13
C PHE A 158 15.40 -9.84 24.27
N LYS A 159 14.57 -10.69 24.90
CA LYS A 159 13.77 -10.34 26.10
C LYS A 159 14.59 -10.30 27.40
N ARG A 160 15.89 -9.97 27.32
CA ARG A 160 16.74 -9.70 28.48
C ARG A 160 16.75 -8.22 28.79
#